data_AF-A0A955PL09-F1
#
_entry.id   AF-A0A955PL09-F1
#
_cell.length_a   1.000
_cell.length_b   1.000
_cell.length_c   1.000
_cell.angle_alpha   90.00
_cell.angle_beta   90.00
_cell.angle_gamma   90.00
#
_symmetry.space_group_name_H-M   'P 1'
#
loop_
_entity.id
_entity.type
_entity.pdbx_description
1 polymer ?
#
loop_
_entity_poly.entity_id
_entity_poly.type
_entity_poly.pdbx_seq_one_letter_code
_entity_poly.pdbx_strand_id
1 'polypeptide(L)'
;MNRSNLPIFLIGFILFQLSGPIHAKTNPLSPGDVAIIGIHADDLDGAASNDNKDGFAWVNLVPLDAGTILYFTDEGWRSTNEFAKLEGALKYTAPSSIPAGTVFQIDFDDAPAGPFTTSDSGAIGGTYVDAADANVGGAVLEFPTGLSRGDNLFIFDGTTASPNFLFAYKPNGPYQFDSTQANTTALPSTLTDGETAVSTPFTLFAFDNLRYEGVTTGPRSMILAGITNELNWYGNSTGPVDFGGGDNDITNGTLGTGFSVTPPPTVNVTVGNASQSEGDTGSTNITFTANRTGDMNSSVQFDYDTMDGTAQSGTDYTATSDVVEILSGSSQSNLTVPILGNRVLQSDRQFSVEFSNPLQNPVFASEQTFQTALAGSETSYVAIGDLNGDGFADLVTANNNSTTDIPSLSVSRNTTSLGGTSASFGGAQIRNNTEPDLIYGLALSDMNLDGRLDIVVGGVFGSDCYVAFNETAAGATSFSFTTEQSFSASTIGAFEFSVDDINQDGKPDVVVADINSNTIGV
;
A
#
# COMPACT_ATOMS: atom_id res chain seq x y z
N MET A 1 -17.81 12.86 -70.40
CA MET A 1 -18.75 12.35 -69.38
C MET A 1 -18.29 12.90 -68.05
N ASN A 2 -19.03 13.84 -67.49
CA ASN A 2 -18.81 14.37 -66.15
C ASN A 2 -19.22 13.25 -65.18
N ARG A 3 -18.27 12.50 -64.64
CA ARG A 3 -18.57 11.52 -63.57
C ARG A 3 -18.75 12.33 -62.30
N SER A 4 -19.92 12.20 -61.70
CA SER A 4 -20.28 12.79 -60.41
C SER A 4 -19.30 12.32 -59.34
N ASN A 5 -18.49 13.24 -58.80
CA ASN A 5 -17.73 13.04 -57.59
C ASN A 5 -18.71 12.96 -56.41
N LEU A 6 -19.18 11.75 -56.11
CA LEU A 6 -19.69 11.47 -54.77
C LEU A 6 -18.46 11.26 -53.87
N PRO A 7 -18.32 11.99 -52.74
CA PRO A 7 -17.23 11.74 -51.82
C PRO A 7 -17.36 10.29 -51.31
N ILE A 8 -16.35 9.47 -51.60
CA ILE A 8 -16.22 8.12 -51.05
C ILE A 8 -15.56 8.30 -49.68
N PHE A 9 -16.18 7.76 -48.64
CA PHE A 9 -15.66 7.86 -47.29
C PHE A 9 -14.98 6.58 -46.87
N LEU A 10 -13.81 6.72 -46.24
CA LEU A 10 -13.27 5.70 -45.39
C LEU A 10 -13.86 5.87 -43.99
N ILE A 11 -14.54 4.84 -43.48
CA ILE A 11 -15.21 4.86 -42.17
C ILE A 11 -14.44 3.97 -41.20
N GLY A 12 -13.85 4.57 -40.17
CA GLY A 12 -13.21 3.84 -39.09
C GLY A 12 -14.22 3.44 -38.01
N PHE A 13 -14.25 2.16 -37.64
CA PHE A 13 -15.05 1.65 -36.51
C PHE A 13 -14.17 1.26 -35.34
N ILE A 14 -14.71 1.46 -34.14
CA ILE A 14 -14.10 1.01 -32.89
C ILE A 14 -14.73 -0.31 -32.49
N LEU A 15 -13.91 -1.34 -32.34
CA LEU A 15 -14.39 -2.68 -31.96
C LEU A 15 -14.47 -2.87 -30.43
N PHE A 16 -13.86 -1.98 -29.64
CA PHE A 16 -13.86 -2.06 -28.17
C PHE A 16 -14.08 -0.69 -27.51
N GLN A 17 -15.07 -0.63 -26.61
CA GLN A 17 -15.08 0.40 -25.58
C GLN A 17 -14.20 -0.08 -24.42
N LEU A 18 -13.23 0.74 -24.01
CA LEU A 18 -12.55 0.60 -22.73
C LEU A 18 -13.47 1.18 -21.65
N SER A 19 -14.54 0.45 -21.34
CA SER A 19 -15.42 0.75 -20.21
C SER A 19 -15.09 -0.21 -19.07
N GLY A 20 -14.37 0.31 -18.09
CA GLY A 20 -14.10 -0.37 -16.84
C GLY A 20 -12.95 0.29 -16.08
N PRO A 21 -12.91 0.17 -14.75
CA PRO A 21 -11.64 0.34 -14.05
C PRO A 21 -10.62 -0.57 -14.73
N ILE A 22 -9.42 -0.05 -14.99
CA ILE A 22 -8.30 -0.80 -15.53
C ILE A 22 -7.86 -1.81 -14.45
N HIS A 23 -8.61 -2.91 -14.36
CA HIS A 23 -8.31 -4.11 -13.59
C HIS A 23 -8.69 -5.32 -14.47
N ALA A 24 -8.35 -5.26 -15.75
CA ALA A 24 -8.49 -6.43 -16.61
C ALA A 24 -7.45 -7.47 -16.19
N LYS A 25 -7.95 -8.53 -15.53
CA LYS A 25 -7.34 -9.84 -15.23
C LYS A 25 -6.67 -9.97 -13.84
N THR A 26 -7.39 -10.60 -12.91
CA THR A 26 -6.88 -11.47 -11.82
C THR A 26 -5.45 -11.18 -11.35
N ASN A 27 -5.18 -9.98 -10.84
CA ASN A 27 -3.93 -9.80 -10.12
C ASN A 27 -4.07 -10.54 -8.78
N PRO A 28 -3.05 -11.32 -8.36
CA PRO A 28 -2.99 -11.80 -6.98
C PRO A 28 -3.10 -10.60 -6.04
N LEU A 29 -3.71 -10.80 -4.87
CA LEU A 29 -3.86 -9.73 -3.90
C LEU A 29 -2.46 -9.24 -3.46
N SER A 30 -2.35 -7.96 -3.15
CA SER A 30 -1.13 -7.32 -2.67
C SER A 30 -1.14 -7.13 -1.15
N PRO A 31 0.02 -7.05 -0.49
CA PRO A 31 0.11 -6.65 0.92
C PRO A 31 -0.75 -5.41 1.24
N GLY A 32 -1.60 -5.53 2.27
CA GLY A 32 -2.55 -4.52 2.72
C GLY A 32 -3.89 -4.48 1.97
N ASP A 33 -4.18 -5.42 1.06
CA ASP A 33 -5.48 -5.50 0.37
C ASP A 33 -6.61 -6.02 1.26
N VAL A 34 -6.24 -6.72 2.33
CA VAL A 34 -7.09 -7.14 3.44
C VAL A 34 -6.34 -6.81 4.73
N ALA A 35 -7.06 -6.59 5.83
CA ALA A 35 -6.43 -6.23 7.09
C ALA A 35 -7.21 -6.78 8.28
N ILE A 36 -6.49 -7.24 9.30
CA ILE A 36 -7.06 -7.69 10.57
C ILE A 36 -7.47 -6.47 11.37
N ILE A 37 -8.68 -6.47 11.94
CA ILE A 37 -9.23 -5.36 12.71
C ILE A 37 -9.65 -5.77 14.13
N GLY A 38 -9.47 -7.05 14.45
CA GLY A 38 -9.98 -7.60 15.70
C GLY A 38 -9.51 -9.02 15.98
N ILE A 39 -9.15 -9.29 17.23
CA ILE A 39 -8.76 -10.60 17.74
C ILE A 39 -9.35 -10.77 19.14
N HIS A 40 -10.00 -11.90 19.39
CA HIS A 40 -10.47 -12.36 20.69
C HIS A 40 -9.85 -13.74 20.96
N ALA A 41 -9.11 -13.86 22.07
CA ALA A 41 -8.35 -15.06 22.41
C ALA A 41 -8.34 -15.32 23.94
N ASP A 42 -9.42 -14.96 24.64
CA ASP A 42 -9.51 -15.02 26.12
C ASP A 42 -10.58 -15.99 26.61
N ASP A 43 -10.20 -16.88 27.54
CA ASP A 43 -11.04 -17.90 28.19
C ASP A 43 -11.21 -17.70 29.72
N LEU A 44 -10.93 -16.51 30.27
CA LEU A 44 -10.91 -16.28 31.73
C LEU A 44 -12.26 -16.20 32.44
N ASP A 45 -13.34 -16.76 31.91
CA ASP A 45 -14.55 -17.04 32.68
C ASP A 45 -14.61 -18.52 33.05
N GLY A 46 -14.11 -18.81 34.25
CA GLY A 46 -14.09 -20.16 34.81
C GLY A 46 -15.44 -20.88 34.66
N ALA A 47 -15.51 -21.77 33.67
CA ALA A 47 -16.47 -22.87 33.51
C ALA A 47 -17.93 -22.56 33.93
N ALA A 48 -18.71 -21.92 33.05
CA ALA A 48 -20.15 -22.23 32.87
C ALA A 48 -20.90 -21.33 31.86
N SER A 49 -20.33 -20.22 31.39
CA SER A 49 -20.97 -19.39 30.37
C SER A 49 -20.66 -19.91 28.96
N ASN A 50 -21.65 -19.74 28.10
CA ASN A 50 -21.68 -20.11 26.69
C ASN A 50 -21.25 -18.90 25.83
N ASP A 51 -20.19 -18.22 26.25
CA ASP A 51 -19.69 -16.97 25.66
C ASP A 51 -18.19 -17.02 25.34
N ASN A 52 -17.65 -18.21 25.05
CA ASN A 52 -16.26 -18.43 24.62
C ASN A 52 -16.06 -17.95 23.16
N LYS A 53 -16.17 -16.63 22.97
CA LYS A 53 -16.15 -15.97 21.65
C LYS A 53 -14.74 -15.81 21.09
N ASP A 54 -13.97 -16.89 21.08
CA ASP A 54 -12.66 -16.91 20.42
C ASP A 54 -12.87 -16.69 18.92
N GLY A 55 -12.07 -15.81 18.34
CA GLY A 55 -12.35 -15.38 16.99
C GLY A 55 -11.56 -14.18 16.54
N PHE A 56 -11.78 -13.80 15.29
CA PHE A 56 -11.12 -12.64 14.72
C PHE A 56 -11.98 -11.98 13.67
N ALA A 57 -11.64 -10.73 13.34
CA ALA A 57 -12.30 -9.96 12.31
C ALA A 57 -11.28 -9.36 11.34
N TRP A 58 -11.66 -9.30 10.06
CA TRP A 58 -10.89 -8.61 9.03
C TRP A 58 -11.80 -7.80 8.13
N VAL A 59 -11.20 -6.85 7.42
CA VAL A 59 -11.84 -6.04 6.40
C VAL A 59 -11.13 -6.24 5.06
N ASN A 60 -11.91 -6.26 3.98
CA ASN A 60 -11.35 -6.17 2.63
C ASN A 60 -11.14 -4.69 2.26
N LEU A 61 -9.91 -4.28 1.97
CA LEU A 61 -9.59 -2.91 1.54
C LEU A 61 -9.59 -2.75 0.02
N VAL A 62 -9.78 -3.85 -0.71
CA VAL A 62 -10.09 -3.91 -2.15
C VAL A 62 -11.27 -4.85 -2.38
N PRO A 63 -11.98 -4.76 -3.51
CA PRO A 63 -12.99 -5.76 -3.85
C PRO A 63 -12.34 -7.14 -4.04
N LEU A 64 -12.98 -8.21 -3.54
CA LEU A 64 -12.59 -9.58 -3.85
C LEU A 64 -13.42 -10.10 -5.02
N ASP A 65 -12.78 -10.77 -5.97
CA ASP A 65 -13.48 -11.47 -7.05
C ASP A 65 -14.09 -12.77 -6.55
N ALA A 66 -15.16 -13.24 -7.22
CA ALA A 66 -15.73 -14.55 -6.93
C ALA A 66 -14.67 -15.65 -7.15
N GLY A 67 -14.53 -16.55 -6.18
CA GLY A 67 -13.54 -17.62 -6.18
C GLY A 67 -12.18 -17.23 -5.58
N THR A 68 -12.00 -15.98 -5.13
CA THR A 68 -10.81 -15.57 -4.37
C THR A 68 -10.65 -16.45 -3.13
N ILE A 69 -9.43 -16.92 -2.86
CA ILE A 69 -9.11 -17.76 -1.71
C ILE A 69 -8.22 -16.96 -0.76
N LEU A 70 -8.61 -16.92 0.52
CA LEU A 70 -7.77 -16.43 1.61
C LEU A 70 -7.48 -17.57 2.56
N TYR A 71 -6.25 -17.61 3.07
CA TYR A 71 -5.85 -18.47 4.17
C TYR A 71 -5.56 -17.63 5.40
N PHE A 72 -5.88 -18.17 6.57
CA PHE A 72 -5.60 -17.58 7.87
C PHE A 72 -4.84 -18.61 8.71
N THR A 73 -3.78 -18.19 9.39
CA THR A 73 -3.03 -19.05 10.30
C THR A 73 -2.41 -18.24 11.42
N ASP A 74 -2.46 -18.78 12.63
CA ASP A 74 -1.80 -18.25 13.82
C ASP A 74 -0.37 -18.78 13.98
N GLU A 75 0.00 -19.74 13.13
CA GLU A 75 1.33 -20.31 13.01
C GLU A 75 2.39 -19.23 12.91
N GLY A 76 3.36 -19.30 13.81
CA GLY A 76 4.50 -18.40 13.74
C GLY A 76 5.35 -18.68 12.50
N TRP A 77 5.79 -17.61 11.86
CA TRP A 77 6.71 -17.63 10.74
C TRP A 77 8.15 -17.80 11.21
N ARG A 78 8.91 -18.67 10.55
CA ARG A 78 10.31 -18.92 10.88
C ARG A 78 11.28 -18.16 9.99
N SER A 79 12.47 -17.91 10.53
CA SER A 79 13.62 -17.35 9.81
C SER A 79 14.02 -18.18 8.57
N THR A 80 13.64 -19.45 8.53
CA THR A 80 13.86 -20.37 7.40
C THR A 80 12.83 -20.24 6.28
N ASN A 81 11.93 -19.25 6.34
CA ASN A 81 10.81 -19.05 5.41
C ASN A 81 9.82 -20.23 5.35
N GLU A 82 9.47 -20.77 6.52
CA GLU A 82 8.45 -21.80 6.69
C GLU A 82 7.61 -21.49 7.94
N PHE A 83 6.36 -21.97 7.99
CA PHE A 83 5.55 -21.93 9.21
C PHE A 83 6.07 -22.88 10.28
N ALA A 84 5.74 -22.61 11.55
CA ALA A 84 6.21 -23.39 12.68
C ALA A 84 5.59 -24.79 12.83
N LYS A 85 4.47 -25.05 12.15
CA LYS A 85 3.75 -26.34 12.07
C LYS A 85 3.23 -26.83 13.42
N LEU A 86 2.83 -25.90 14.28
CA LEU A 86 2.24 -26.15 15.59
C LEU A 86 0.70 -26.33 15.52
N GLU A 87 0.02 -25.66 14.58
CA GLU A 87 -1.43 -25.40 14.54
C GLU A 87 -2.00 -25.42 13.10
N GLY A 88 -3.26 -25.05 12.91
CA GLY A 88 -3.96 -25.18 11.62
C GLY A 88 -3.87 -23.98 10.69
N ALA A 89 -4.54 -24.11 9.53
CA ALA A 89 -4.94 -22.95 8.74
C ALA A 89 -6.42 -23.03 8.37
N LEU A 90 -7.08 -21.88 8.42
CA LEU A 90 -8.43 -21.70 7.93
C LEU A 90 -8.39 -21.25 6.48
N LYS A 91 -9.24 -21.85 5.62
CA LYS A 91 -9.40 -21.41 4.23
C LYS A 91 -10.77 -20.77 4.00
N TYR A 92 -10.78 -19.52 3.53
CA TYR A 92 -11.96 -18.86 2.97
C TYR A 92 -11.97 -18.95 1.45
N THR A 93 -13.15 -19.11 0.85
CA THR A 93 -13.36 -18.93 -0.60
C THR A 93 -14.55 -18.00 -0.81
N ALA A 94 -14.32 -16.87 -1.49
CA ALA A 94 -15.35 -15.90 -1.83
C ALA A 94 -16.39 -16.53 -2.78
N PRO A 95 -17.68 -16.64 -2.40
CA PRO A 95 -18.68 -17.30 -3.24
C PRO A 95 -19.19 -16.41 -4.38
N SER A 96 -19.02 -15.10 -4.24
CA SER A 96 -19.38 -14.06 -5.19
C SER A 96 -18.36 -12.91 -5.08
N SER A 97 -18.53 -11.88 -5.92
CA SER A 97 -17.72 -10.67 -5.73
C SER A 97 -18.09 -9.99 -4.42
N ILE A 98 -17.09 -9.64 -3.63
CA ILE A 98 -17.22 -9.00 -2.33
C ILE A 98 -16.74 -7.55 -2.45
N PRO A 99 -17.55 -6.56 -2.08
CA PRO A 99 -17.12 -5.16 -2.09
C PRO A 99 -15.94 -4.87 -1.15
N ALA A 100 -15.16 -3.84 -1.48
CA ALA A 100 -14.24 -3.24 -0.51
C ALA A 100 -15.05 -2.62 0.66
N GLY A 101 -14.48 -2.64 1.86
CA GLY A 101 -15.13 -2.23 3.10
C GLY A 101 -16.00 -3.30 3.74
N THR A 102 -16.18 -4.47 3.10
CA THR A 102 -16.87 -5.59 3.75
C THR A 102 -16.03 -6.11 4.90
N VAL A 103 -16.63 -6.11 6.09
CA VAL A 103 -16.07 -6.69 7.31
C VAL A 103 -16.60 -8.11 7.48
N PHE A 104 -15.70 -9.00 7.82
CA PHE A 104 -16.02 -10.36 8.21
C PHE A 104 -15.55 -10.61 9.63
N GLN A 105 -16.27 -11.50 10.31
CA GLN A 105 -15.95 -11.95 11.64
C GLN A 105 -16.11 -13.47 11.70
N ILE A 106 -15.20 -14.08 12.43
CA ILE A 106 -15.21 -15.50 12.80
C ILE A 106 -15.42 -15.59 14.30
N ASP A 107 -16.27 -16.53 14.68
CA ASP A 107 -16.46 -17.01 16.03
C ASP A 107 -16.26 -18.54 15.97
N PHE A 108 -15.33 -19.07 16.76
CA PHE A 108 -14.99 -20.49 16.76
C PHE A 108 -15.98 -21.35 17.57
N ASP A 109 -16.86 -20.73 18.37
CA ASP A 109 -17.85 -21.42 19.20
C ASP A 109 -19.12 -21.84 18.43
N ASP A 110 -19.40 -21.19 17.30
CA ASP A 110 -20.46 -21.61 16.38
C ASP A 110 -19.99 -22.87 15.65
N ALA A 111 -20.44 -24.04 16.12
CA ALA A 111 -20.21 -25.40 15.61
C ALA A 111 -19.60 -25.49 14.18
N PRO A 112 -18.67 -26.44 13.90
CA PRO A 112 -17.75 -26.46 12.74
C PRO A 112 -18.38 -26.60 11.32
N ALA A 113 -19.66 -26.28 11.16
CA ALA A 113 -20.41 -26.22 9.92
C ALA A 113 -21.29 -24.95 9.77
N GLY A 114 -21.12 -23.91 10.60
CA GLY A 114 -21.85 -22.64 10.51
C GLY A 114 -21.26 -21.64 9.49
N PRO A 115 -22.08 -20.82 8.81
CA PRO A 115 -21.58 -19.75 7.92
C PRO A 115 -21.01 -18.57 8.73
N PHE A 116 -20.02 -17.84 8.18
CA PHE A 116 -19.64 -16.51 8.70
C PHE A 116 -20.88 -15.65 8.94
N THR A 117 -20.99 -15.07 10.12
CA THR A 117 -22.00 -14.04 10.40
C THR A 117 -21.40 -12.69 10.04
N THR A 118 -21.71 -12.22 8.82
CA THR A 118 -21.31 -10.89 8.36
C THR A 118 -22.19 -9.83 9.03
N SER A 119 -21.59 -8.68 9.36
CA SER A 119 -22.27 -7.57 10.02
C SER A 119 -23.27 -6.80 9.14
N ASP A 120 -23.35 -7.13 7.85
CA ASP A 120 -24.31 -6.54 6.93
C ASP A 120 -25.34 -7.58 6.46
N SER A 121 -26.48 -7.60 7.17
CA SER A 121 -27.86 -7.86 6.71
C SER A 121 -28.16 -8.81 5.53
N GLY A 122 -27.35 -9.84 5.27
CA GLY A 122 -27.74 -10.95 4.38
C GLY A 122 -26.59 -11.82 3.88
N ALA A 123 -26.46 -13.03 4.43
CA ALA A 123 -25.93 -14.24 3.81
C ALA A 123 -24.97 -14.06 2.61
N ILE A 124 -23.82 -13.40 2.80
CA ILE A 124 -22.81 -13.35 1.73
C ILE A 124 -22.03 -14.68 1.67
N GLY A 125 -21.99 -15.46 2.76
CA GLY A 125 -21.58 -16.87 2.77
C GLY A 125 -20.11 -17.14 2.41
N GLY A 126 -19.72 -18.40 2.55
CA GLY A 126 -18.40 -18.97 2.26
C GLY A 126 -18.32 -20.40 2.81
N THR A 127 -17.38 -21.21 2.33
CA THR A 127 -17.10 -22.54 2.92
C THR A 127 -15.73 -22.47 3.58
N TYR A 128 -15.68 -22.83 4.86
CA TYR A 128 -14.43 -23.07 5.57
C TYR A 128 -14.15 -24.54 5.59
N VAL A 129 -12.90 -24.85 5.33
CA VAL A 129 -12.35 -26.15 5.63
C VAL A 129 -11.11 -25.90 6.44
N ASP A 130 -10.97 -26.68 7.50
CA ASP A 130 -9.67 -26.91 8.09
C ASP A 130 -8.76 -27.44 6.98
N ALA A 131 -7.70 -26.70 6.70
CA ALA A 131 -6.73 -27.06 5.69
C ALA A 131 -5.70 -27.98 6.32
N ALA A 132 -6.03 -29.27 6.46
CA ALA A 132 -5.05 -30.29 6.78
C ALA A 132 -3.95 -30.29 5.70
N ASP A 133 -2.80 -29.72 6.03
CA ASP A 133 -1.66 -29.49 5.15
C ASP A 133 -0.37 -29.99 5.83
N ALA A 134 0.68 -30.24 5.07
CA ALA A 134 1.99 -30.61 5.60
C ALA A 134 2.89 -29.38 5.89
N ASN A 135 2.47 -28.20 5.44
CA ASN A 135 3.22 -26.95 5.55
C ASN A 135 2.72 -26.02 6.66
N VAL A 136 1.47 -26.18 7.08
CA VAL A 136 0.95 -25.75 8.39
C VAL A 136 0.69 -27.03 9.20
N GLY A 137 0.54 -26.94 10.53
CA GLY A 137 0.18 -28.11 11.35
C GLY A 137 -1.18 -28.72 10.97
N GLY A 138 -1.50 -29.85 11.59
CA GLY A 138 -2.68 -30.67 11.26
C GLY A 138 -3.85 -30.53 12.23
N ALA A 139 -3.85 -29.51 13.10
CA ALA A 139 -4.93 -29.20 14.02
C ALA A 139 -5.88 -28.15 13.42
N VAL A 140 -7.07 -28.00 14.00
CA VAL A 140 -7.97 -26.88 13.65
C VAL A 140 -7.32 -25.60 14.15
N LEU A 141 -7.42 -24.50 13.39
CA LEU A 141 -7.03 -23.18 13.88
C LEU A 141 -7.91 -22.83 15.08
N GLU A 142 -7.30 -22.72 16.25
CA GLU A 142 -7.94 -22.47 17.55
C GLU A 142 -6.99 -21.55 18.33
N PHE A 143 -7.50 -20.70 19.22
CA PHE A 143 -6.63 -19.92 20.10
C PHE A 143 -6.49 -20.69 21.43
N PRO A 144 -5.34 -21.31 21.74
CA PRO A 144 -5.23 -22.26 22.85
C PRO A 144 -5.51 -21.65 24.24
N THR A 145 -6.37 -22.34 25.00
CA THR A 145 -6.71 -22.04 26.40
C THR A 145 -5.48 -21.95 27.31
N GLY A 146 -5.39 -20.91 28.13
CA GLY A 146 -4.44 -20.81 29.25
C GLY A 146 -3.03 -20.27 28.93
N LEU A 147 -2.79 -19.74 27.73
CA LEU A 147 -1.63 -18.88 27.49
C LEU A 147 -2.02 -17.43 27.81
N SER A 148 -1.35 -16.82 28.79
CA SER A 148 -1.62 -15.44 29.25
C SER A 148 -1.15 -14.36 28.25
N ARG A 149 -1.17 -14.67 26.95
CA ARG A 149 -0.65 -13.87 25.82
C ARG A 149 -1.34 -14.33 24.54
N GLY A 150 -2.08 -13.44 23.89
CA GLY A 150 -2.73 -13.70 22.59
C GLY A 150 -1.79 -14.15 21.45
N ASP A 151 -2.40 -14.77 20.44
CA ASP A 151 -1.73 -15.40 19.30
C ASP A 151 -1.53 -14.46 18.11
N ASN A 152 -0.52 -14.77 17.30
CA ASN A 152 -0.25 -14.04 16.06
C ASN A 152 -1.32 -14.42 15.03
N LEU A 153 -1.50 -13.63 13.98
CA LEU A 153 -2.38 -14.02 12.88
C LEU A 153 -1.88 -13.49 11.54
N PHE A 154 -1.79 -14.38 10.57
CA PHE A 154 -1.45 -14.07 9.19
C PHE A 154 -2.65 -14.25 8.27
N ILE A 155 -2.80 -13.34 7.31
CA ILE A 155 -3.67 -13.52 6.14
C ILE A 155 -2.78 -13.64 4.90
N PHE A 156 -3.03 -14.64 4.06
CA PHE A 156 -2.29 -14.83 2.81
C PHE A 156 -3.17 -15.44 1.71
N ASP A 157 -2.79 -15.23 0.45
CA ASP A 157 -3.28 -16.02 -0.68
C ASP A 157 -2.17 -16.95 -1.22
N GLY A 158 -2.44 -17.64 -2.33
CA GLY A 158 -1.51 -18.63 -2.88
C GLY A 158 -1.64 -19.99 -2.18
N THR A 159 -0.55 -20.46 -1.57
CA THR A 159 -0.50 -21.78 -0.91
C THR A 159 0.29 -21.72 0.40
N THR A 160 0.01 -22.61 1.34
CA THR A 160 0.77 -22.78 2.60
C THR A 160 2.27 -23.07 2.40
N ALA A 161 2.66 -23.66 1.26
CA ALA A 161 4.05 -23.93 0.90
C ALA A 161 4.78 -22.72 0.26
N SER A 162 4.02 -21.77 -0.28
CA SER A 162 4.53 -20.57 -0.94
C SER A 162 3.50 -19.46 -0.73
N PRO A 163 3.35 -18.96 0.51
CA PRO A 163 2.35 -17.97 0.85
C PRO A 163 2.69 -16.64 0.20
N ASN A 164 1.67 -15.97 -0.35
CA ASN A 164 1.75 -14.56 -0.67
C ASN A 164 1.04 -13.80 0.45
N PHE A 165 1.83 -13.29 1.38
CA PHE A 165 1.34 -12.64 2.59
C PHE A 165 0.63 -11.33 2.28
N LEU A 166 -0.55 -11.16 2.85
CA LEU A 166 -1.40 -9.99 2.64
C LEU A 166 -1.45 -9.09 3.87
N PHE A 167 -1.43 -9.68 5.08
CA PHE A 167 -1.41 -8.92 6.32
C PHE A 167 -0.88 -9.78 7.47
N ALA A 168 -0.25 -9.15 8.46
CA ALA A 168 0.15 -9.81 9.69
C ALA A 168 -0.26 -8.99 10.92
N TYR A 169 -0.65 -9.72 11.96
CA TYR A 169 -0.98 -9.18 13.27
C TYR A 169 -0.13 -9.90 14.32
N LYS A 170 0.52 -9.10 15.18
CA LYS A 170 1.28 -9.58 16.34
C LYS A 170 0.78 -8.88 17.59
N PRO A 171 0.12 -9.57 18.52
CA PRO A 171 -0.20 -8.96 19.80
C PRO A 171 1.03 -8.98 20.72
N ASN A 172 1.05 -8.05 21.67
CA ASN A 172 1.89 -8.12 22.87
C ASN A 172 3.39 -8.11 22.58
N GLY A 173 3.84 -7.11 21.81
CA GLY A 173 5.23 -6.82 21.52
C GLY A 173 5.61 -7.00 20.05
N PRO A 174 6.84 -6.58 19.70
CA PRO A 174 7.29 -6.58 18.31
C PRO A 174 7.42 -8.00 17.74
N TYR A 175 7.43 -8.09 16.41
CA TYR A 175 7.84 -9.29 15.69
C TYR A 175 9.26 -9.71 16.11
N GLN A 176 9.50 -11.01 16.20
CA GLN A 176 10.80 -11.58 16.60
C GLN A 176 11.62 -11.97 15.37
N PHE A 177 12.86 -12.41 15.57
CA PHE A 177 13.69 -12.94 14.48
C PHE A 177 13.20 -14.32 13.98
N ASP A 178 12.57 -15.11 14.85
CA ASP A 178 12.15 -16.48 14.54
C ASP A 178 10.96 -16.92 15.40
N SER A 179 10.17 -17.87 14.90
CA SER A 179 9.12 -18.53 15.68
C SER A 179 9.68 -19.74 16.43
N THR A 180 9.87 -19.57 17.74
CA THR A 180 10.41 -20.62 18.64
C THR A 180 9.40 -21.13 19.65
N GLN A 181 8.29 -20.40 19.83
CA GLN A 181 7.16 -20.64 20.73
C GLN A 181 5.86 -20.20 20.03
N ALA A 182 4.70 -20.68 20.51
CA ALA A 182 3.39 -20.37 19.93
C ALA A 182 3.13 -18.86 19.77
N ASN A 183 3.57 -18.06 20.75
CA ASN A 183 3.37 -16.61 20.77
C ASN A 183 4.51 -15.78 20.15
N THR A 184 5.43 -16.43 19.42
CA THR A 184 6.54 -15.75 18.74
C THR A 184 6.47 -15.98 17.24
N THR A 185 6.77 -14.95 16.45
CA THR A 185 6.80 -15.05 15.00
C THR A 185 7.77 -14.04 14.40
N ALA A 186 8.45 -14.45 13.33
CA ALA A 186 9.09 -13.52 12.42
C ALA A 186 8.06 -12.75 11.59
N LEU A 187 8.45 -11.58 11.09
CA LEU A 187 7.71 -10.87 10.06
C LEU A 187 8.20 -11.35 8.68
N PRO A 188 7.33 -11.88 7.80
CA PRO A 188 7.72 -12.19 6.43
C PRO A 188 8.28 -10.95 5.72
N SER A 189 9.36 -11.10 4.96
CA SER A 189 10.07 -9.97 4.32
C SER A 189 9.24 -9.21 3.26
N THR A 190 8.07 -9.73 2.88
CA THR A 190 7.13 -9.06 1.98
C THR A 190 6.18 -8.12 2.72
N LEU A 191 6.21 -8.10 4.04
CA LEU A 191 5.42 -7.25 4.91
C LEU A 191 6.34 -6.30 5.68
N THR A 192 5.79 -5.15 6.05
CA THR A 192 6.46 -4.11 6.84
C THR A 192 5.54 -3.75 8.01
N ASP A 193 6.04 -3.83 9.24
CA ASP A 193 5.30 -3.42 10.43
C ASP A 193 5.03 -1.91 10.39
N GLY A 194 3.82 -1.50 10.74
CA GLY A 194 3.36 -0.12 10.59
C GLY A 194 2.83 0.25 9.19
N GLU A 195 3.00 -0.61 8.16
CA GLU A 195 2.48 -0.35 6.81
C GLU A 195 1.55 -1.44 6.28
N THR A 196 1.92 -2.71 6.42
CA THR A 196 1.18 -3.89 5.94
C THR A 196 1.09 -5.00 6.98
N ALA A 197 1.62 -4.73 8.17
CA ALA A 197 1.50 -5.52 9.37
C ALA A 197 1.33 -4.57 10.57
N VAL A 198 0.84 -5.12 11.68
CA VAL A 198 0.79 -4.39 12.95
C VAL A 198 1.30 -5.29 14.07
N SER A 199 2.23 -4.76 14.87
CA SER A 199 2.49 -5.24 16.22
C SER A 199 1.86 -4.28 17.24
N THR A 200 1.28 -4.81 18.31
CA THR A 200 0.72 -3.98 19.39
C THR A 200 1.66 -3.98 20.60
N PRO A 201 1.73 -2.89 21.37
CA PRO A 201 2.85 -2.68 22.27
C PRO A 201 2.82 -3.65 23.46
N PHE A 202 4.02 -4.00 23.93
CA PHE A 202 4.18 -4.80 25.15
C PHE A 202 3.83 -3.96 26.38
N THR A 203 2.55 -3.91 26.75
CA THR A 203 2.15 -3.30 28.03
C THR A 203 2.41 -4.28 29.18
N LEU A 204 2.53 -3.78 30.41
CA LEU A 204 2.62 -4.62 31.62
C LEU A 204 1.42 -5.58 31.78
N PHE A 205 0.35 -5.38 31.02
CA PHE A 205 -0.93 -6.08 31.12
C PHE A 205 -1.38 -6.74 29.82
N ALA A 206 -0.46 -6.98 28.86
CA ALA A 206 -0.66 -7.74 27.60
C ALA A 206 -2.13 -8.13 27.32
N PHE A 207 -2.76 -7.45 26.37
CA PHE A 207 -4.18 -7.66 26.11
C PHE A 207 -4.39 -8.93 25.27
N ASP A 208 -5.43 -9.68 25.61
CA ASP A 208 -5.81 -10.90 24.89
C ASP A 208 -6.93 -10.62 23.89
N ASN A 209 -7.74 -9.59 24.15
CA ASN A 209 -8.78 -9.12 23.24
C ASN A 209 -8.43 -7.72 22.73
N LEU A 210 -8.30 -7.56 21.42
CA LEU A 210 -7.96 -6.28 20.80
C LEU A 210 -8.90 -5.95 19.64
N ARG A 211 -9.21 -4.67 19.50
CA ARG A 211 -10.05 -4.11 18.43
C ARG A 211 -9.48 -2.80 17.90
N TYR A 212 -9.54 -2.64 16.59
CA TYR A 212 -9.28 -1.38 15.92
C TYR A 212 -10.41 -0.35 16.13
N GLU A 213 -10.07 0.88 16.55
CA GLU A 213 -11.00 1.99 16.79
C GLU A 213 -10.69 3.25 15.95
N GLY A 214 -9.81 3.13 14.96
CA GLY A 214 -9.38 4.26 14.14
C GLY A 214 -10.34 4.61 12.99
N VAL A 215 -9.78 5.18 11.94
CA VAL A 215 -10.50 5.60 10.72
C VAL A 215 -11.09 4.41 9.95
N THR A 216 -12.39 4.47 9.66
CA THR A 216 -13.08 3.42 8.88
C THR A 216 -13.59 3.90 7.52
N THR A 217 -13.41 5.18 7.17
CA THR A 217 -13.87 5.76 5.90
C THR A 217 -12.76 6.52 5.20
N GLY A 218 -12.53 6.25 3.92
CA GLY A 218 -11.47 6.90 3.13
C GLY A 218 -10.85 5.98 2.08
N PRO A 219 -9.82 6.46 1.34
CA PRO A 219 -9.06 5.59 0.46
C PRO A 219 -8.37 4.46 1.24
N ARG A 220 -8.11 3.33 0.58
CA ARG A 220 -7.40 2.15 1.15
C ARG A 220 -6.18 2.54 1.98
N SER A 221 -5.31 3.41 1.47
CA SER A 221 -4.07 3.81 2.15
C SER A 221 -4.31 4.48 3.51
N MET A 222 -5.34 5.32 3.62
CA MET A 222 -5.73 6.01 4.86
C MET A 222 -6.25 5.03 5.90
N ILE A 223 -7.10 4.10 5.47
CA ILE A 223 -7.65 3.08 6.37
C ILE A 223 -6.55 2.12 6.83
N LEU A 224 -5.71 1.66 5.89
CA LEU A 224 -4.60 0.75 6.19
C LEU A 224 -3.60 1.39 7.17
N ALA A 225 -3.16 2.64 6.93
CA ALA A 225 -2.26 3.36 7.84
C ALA A 225 -2.88 3.56 9.23
N GLY A 226 -4.21 3.72 9.29
CA GLY A 226 -4.93 3.70 10.55
C GLY A 226 -4.81 2.36 11.25
N ILE A 227 -5.13 1.25 10.57
CA ILE A 227 -5.10 -0.11 11.11
C ILE A 227 -3.68 -0.51 11.55
N THR A 228 -2.65 -0.11 10.82
CA THR A 228 -1.26 -0.46 11.14
C THR A 228 -0.62 0.46 12.18
N ASN A 229 -1.32 1.52 12.60
CA ASN A 229 -0.91 2.31 13.75
C ASN A 229 -1.45 1.67 15.04
N GLU A 230 -0.53 1.17 15.87
CA GLU A 230 -0.81 0.49 17.14
C GLU A 230 -1.64 1.32 18.13
N LEU A 231 -1.56 2.66 18.08
CA LEU A 231 -2.27 3.56 18.99
C LEU A 231 -3.78 3.58 18.74
N ASN A 232 -4.22 3.11 17.56
CA ASN A 232 -5.63 3.01 17.20
C ASN A 232 -6.27 1.71 17.69
N TRP A 233 -5.55 0.89 18.45
CA TRP A 233 -6.06 -0.37 18.99
C TRP A 233 -6.40 -0.23 20.46
N TYR A 234 -7.62 -0.64 20.81
CA TYR A 234 -8.08 -0.78 22.18
C TYR A 234 -8.03 -2.25 22.61
N GLY A 235 -7.54 -2.52 23.81
CA GLY A 235 -7.41 -3.88 24.34
C GLY A 235 -7.98 -4.07 25.75
N ASN A 236 -8.41 -5.29 26.05
CA ASN A 236 -8.89 -5.74 27.35
C ASN A 236 -8.45 -7.20 27.63
N SER A 237 -8.18 -7.53 28.91
CA SER A 237 -7.78 -8.88 29.36
C SER A 237 -8.77 -9.50 30.35
N THR A 238 -10.01 -8.98 30.42
CA THR A 238 -11.04 -9.47 31.35
C THR A 238 -12.33 -9.87 30.64
N GLY A 239 -12.28 -10.10 29.33
CA GLY A 239 -13.44 -10.42 28.49
C GLY A 239 -13.42 -9.75 27.11
N PRO A 240 -14.16 -10.30 26.13
CA PRO A 240 -14.16 -9.85 24.75
C PRO A 240 -14.44 -8.36 24.60
N VAL A 241 -13.68 -7.68 23.75
CA VAL A 241 -13.95 -6.29 23.37
C VAL A 241 -14.95 -6.34 22.21
N ASP A 242 -16.25 -6.15 22.49
CA ASP A 242 -17.31 -6.07 21.47
C ASP A 242 -16.81 -5.31 20.23
N PHE A 243 -16.94 -5.85 19.01
CA PHE A 243 -16.54 -5.17 17.77
C PHE A 243 -17.37 -3.91 17.46
N GLY A 244 -18.31 -3.56 18.34
CA GLY A 244 -19.13 -2.37 18.31
C GLY A 244 -20.53 -2.75 17.86
N GLY A 245 -21.52 -2.58 18.73
CA GLY A 245 -22.90 -2.93 18.39
C GLY A 245 -23.81 -3.07 19.59
N GLY A 246 -23.32 -3.06 20.83
CA GLY A 246 -24.19 -3.04 22.01
C GLY A 246 -25.09 -4.28 22.14
N ASP A 247 -24.83 -5.31 21.35
CA ASP A 247 -25.44 -6.61 21.49
C ASP A 247 -24.32 -7.65 21.43
N ASN A 248 -24.28 -8.49 22.45
CA ASN A 248 -23.45 -9.68 22.49
C ASN A 248 -24.02 -10.79 21.58
N ASP A 249 -24.88 -10.44 20.61
CA ASP A 249 -25.60 -11.36 19.75
C ASP A 249 -25.31 -11.07 18.27
N ILE A 250 -24.65 -12.06 17.67
CA ILE A 250 -24.22 -12.18 16.28
C ILE A 250 -25.42 -12.27 15.29
N THR A 251 -26.66 -12.29 15.76
CA THR A 251 -27.84 -12.52 14.91
C THR A 251 -28.74 -11.31 14.66
N ASN A 252 -28.46 -10.13 15.24
CA ASN A 252 -29.36 -8.98 15.10
C ASN A 252 -28.64 -7.68 14.71
N GLY A 253 -27.92 -7.75 13.59
CA GLY A 253 -27.69 -6.66 12.63
C GLY A 253 -27.52 -5.25 13.20
N THR A 254 -26.29 -4.89 13.52
CA THR A 254 -25.53 -3.75 12.97
C THR A 254 -24.23 -3.67 13.78
N LEU A 255 -23.09 -4.12 13.21
CA LEU A 255 -21.82 -3.69 13.78
C LEU A 255 -21.74 -2.17 13.60
N GLY A 256 -21.61 -1.45 14.70
CA GLY A 256 -21.40 -0.01 14.72
C GLY A 256 -19.99 0.32 14.25
N THR A 257 -19.75 0.26 12.93
CA THR A 257 -18.76 1.03 12.13
C THR A 257 -18.52 0.32 10.79
N GLY A 258 -19.42 0.53 9.82
CA GLY A 258 -19.23 0.02 8.45
C GLY A 258 -18.01 0.68 7.79
N PHE A 259 -17.00 -0.12 7.44
CA PHE A 259 -15.87 0.37 6.66
C PHE A 259 -16.36 0.84 5.29
N SER A 260 -15.99 2.05 4.91
CA SER A 260 -16.35 2.67 3.64
C SER A 260 -15.07 3.02 2.89
N VAL A 261 -14.60 2.04 2.11
CA VAL A 261 -13.39 2.20 1.32
C VAL A 261 -13.74 2.95 0.05
N THR A 262 -13.22 4.17 -0.08
CA THR A 262 -13.35 4.96 -1.29
C THR A 262 -12.58 4.27 -2.41
N PRO A 263 -13.24 3.82 -3.50
CA PRO A 263 -12.54 3.20 -4.61
C PRO A 263 -11.55 4.20 -5.23
N PRO A 264 -10.44 3.74 -5.79
CA PRO A 264 -9.51 4.61 -6.49
C PRO A 264 -10.24 5.38 -7.59
N PRO A 265 -9.83 6.63 -7.88
CA PRO A 265 -10.40 7.41 -8.97
C PRO A 265 -10.34 6.61 -10.29
N THR A 266 -11.49 6.42 -10.92
CA THR A 266 -11.57 5.66 -12.18
C THR A 266 -11.35 6.58 -13.37
N VAL A 267 -10.62 6.09 -14.38
CA VAL A 267 -10.44 6.77 -15.67
C VAL A 267 -11.09 5.90 -16.74
N ASN A 268 -12.03 6.46 -17.51
CA ASN A 268 -12.63 5.78 -18.65
C ASN A 268 -12.22 6.49 -19.93
N VAL A 269 -11.84 5.72 -20.95
CA VAL A 269 -11.49 6.25 -22.27
C VAL A 269 -12.46 5.70 -23.31
N THR A 270 -13.06 6.61 -24.08
CA THR A 270 -13.92 6.27 -25.21
C THR A 270 -13.40 6.97 -26.45
N VAL A 271 -13.39 6.29 -27.59
CA VAL A 271 -13.03 6.92 -28.85
C VAL A 271 -14.29 7.02 -29.71
N GLY A 272 -14.38 8.06 -30.54
CA GLY A 272 -15.47 8.20 -31.53
C GLY A 272 -15.10 7.59 -32.88
N ASN A 273 -16.09 7.06 -33.61
CA ASN A 273 -15.91 6.71 -35.02
C ASN A 273 -15.60 7.98 -35.84
N ALA A 274 -14.85 7.81 -36.92
CA ALA A 274 -14.50 8.89 -37.84
C ALA A 274 -14.81 8.49 -39.29
N SER A 275 -15.09 9.47 -40.14
CA SER A 275 -15.14 9.29 -41.58
C SER A 275 -14.43 10.42 -42.30
N GLN A 276 -13.72 10.09 -43.38
CA GLN A 276 -12.97 11.06 -44.17
C GLN A 276 -12.96 10.67 -45.65
N SER A 277 -13.01 11.66 -46.53
CA SER A 277 -12.90 11.45 -47.98
C SER A 277 -11.44 11.18 -48.36
N GLU A 278 -11.14 10.08 -49.05
CA GLU A 278 -9.77 9.71 -49.45
C GLU A 278 -9.13 10.68 -50.46
N GLY A 279 -9.94 11.28 -51.33
CA GLY A 279 -9.47 12.13 -52.43
C GLY A 279 -8.84 11.34 -53.58
N ASP A 280 -8.50 12.02 -54.68
CA ASP A 280 -8.07 11.34 -55.92
C ASP A 280 -6.57 10.95 -55.94
N THR A 281 -5.74 11.60 -55.11
CA THR A 281 -4.28 11.42 -55.09
C THR A 281 -3.69 11.79 -53.72
N GLY A 282 -2.54 11.20 -53.38
CA GLY A 282 -1.80 11.56 -52.17
C GLY A 282 -2.38 10.90 -50.93
N SER A 283 -2.20 11.53 -49.77
CA SER A 283 -2.79 11.06 -48.52
C SER A 283 -3.44 12.20 -47.75
N THR A 284 -4.52 11.90 -47.04
CA THR A 284 -5.16 12.78 -46.06
C THR A 284 -5.31 12.04 -44.74
N ASN A 285 -5.41 12.75 -43.62
CA ASN A 285 -5.56 12.11 -42.32
C ASN A 285 -7.05 11.99 -41.96
N ILE A 286 -7.43 10.80 -41.51
CA ILE A 286 -8.65 10.64 -40.71
C ILE A 286 -8.26 10.79 -39.22
N THR A 287 -9.03 11.59 -38.48
CA THR A 287 -8.77 11.89 -37.07
C THR A 287 -9.81 11.23 -36.19
N PHE A 288 -9.38 10.45 -35.20
CA PHE A 288 -10.23 9.91 -34.15
C PHE A 288 -10.00 10.70 -32.86
N THR A 289 -11.08 11.01 -32.14
CA THR A 289 -11.03 11.72 -30.87
C THR A 289 -11.23 10.74 -29.73
N ALA A 290 -10.21 10.59 -28.89
CA ALA A 290 -10.29 9.89 -27.63
C ALA A 290 -10.77 10.86 -26.54
N ASN A 291 -11.78 10.45 -25.80
CA ASN A 291 -12.42 11.19 -24.74
C ASN A 291 -12.20 10.45 -23.42
N ARG A 292 -11.79 11.19 -22.41
CA ARG A 292 -11.58 10.74 -21.05
C ARG A 292 -12.72 11.22 -20.15
N THR A 293 -13.17 10.37 -19.24
CA THR A 293 -14.05 10.74 -18.12
C THR A 293 -13.54 10.15 -16.81
N GLY A 294 -14.04 10.65 -15.69
CA GLY A 294 -13.61 10.23 -14.35
C GLY A 294 -12.49 11.12 -13.80
N ASP A 295 -11.45 10.52 -13.21
CA ASP A 295 -10.29 11.24 -12.69
C ASP A 295 -9.57 12.00 -13.80
N MET A 296 -9.16 13.23 -13.52
CA MET A 296 -8.44 14.12 -14.43
C MET A 296 -7.07 14.53 -13.89
N ASN A 297 -6.66 14.03 -12.71
CA ASN A 297 -5.44 14.50 -12.03
C ASN A 297 -4.17 13.79 -12.53
N SER A 298 -4.29 12.60 -13.11
CA SER A 298 -3.21 11.85 -13.77
C SER A 298 -3.28 11.97 -15.29
N SER A 299 -2.26 11.60 -16.06
CA SER A 299 -2.38 11.32 -17.50
C SER A 299 -2.76 9.86 -17.70
N VAL A 300 -3.36 9.55 -18.85
CA VAL A 300 -3.64 8.16 -19.24
C VAL A 300 -3.02 7.91 -20.61
N GLN A 301 -2.35 6.77 -20.73
CA GLN A 301 -1.80 6.28 -21.99
C GLN A 301 -2.52 5.00 -22.40
N PHE A 302 -2.65 4.80 -23.69
CA PHE A 302 -3.14 3.56 -24.27
C PHE A 302 -2.57 3.40 -25.67
N ASP A 303 -2.35 2.16 -26.06
CA ASP A 303 -1.84 1.82 -27.39
C ASP A 303 -3.00 1.75 -28.38
N TYR A 304 -2.74 2.04 -29.66
CA TYR A 304 -3.65 1.71 -30.73
C TYR A 304 -2.96 1.10 -31.94
N ASP A 305 -3.69 0.21 -32.61
CA ASP A 305 -3.31 -0.44 -33.86
C ASP A 305 -4.46 -0.36 -34.86
N THR A 306 -4.13 -0.12 -36.13
CA THR A 306 -5.12 -0.24 -37.21
C THR A 306 -5.23 -1.67 -37.71
N MET A 307 -6.44 -2.16 -37.95
CA MET A 307 -6.70 -3.47 -38.53
C MET A 307 -7.57 -3.37 -39.78
N ASP A 308 -7.24 -4.20 -40.77
CA ASP A 308 -7.93 -4.27 -42.04
C ASP A 308 -9.41 -4.63 -41.88
N GLY A 309 -10.24 -4.05 -42.74
CA GLY A 309 -11.66 -4.41 -42.88
C GLY A 309 -12.00 -4.60 -44.36
N THR A 310 -12.98 -3.85 -44.85
CA THR A 310 -13.19 -3.74 -46.30
C THR A 310 -12.16 -2.83 -46.96
N ALA A 311 -11.52 -1.93 -46.20
CA ALA A 311 -10.31 -1.21 -46.59
C ALA A 311 -9.08 -2.05 -46.24
N GLN A 312 -8.04 -1.95 -47.05
CA GLN A 312 -6.78 -2.70 -46.88
C GLN A 312 -5.59 -1.75 -46.74
N SER A 313 -4.69 -2.07 -45.82
CA SER A 313 -3.44 -1.38 -45.60
C SER A 313 -2.56 -1.41 -46.86
N GLY A 314 -1.90 -0.29 -47.15
CA GLY A 314 -1.06 -0.09 -48.33
C GLY A 314 -1.84 0.25 -49.61
N THR A 315 -3.16 0.05 -49.64
CA THR A 315 -4.02 0.46 -50.77
C THR A 315 -4.98 1.59 -50.41
N ASP A 316 -5.69 1.47 -49.29
CA ASP A 316 -6.74 2.42 -48.89
C ASP A 316 -6.30 3.29 -47.69
N TYR A 317 -5.39 2.79 -46.87
CA TYR A 317 -4.79 3.52 -45.76
C TYR A 317 -3.37 3.01 -45.44
N THR A 318 -2.62 3.75 -44.63
CA THR A 318 -1.32 3.30 -44.10
C THR A 318 -1.54 2.72 -42.71
N ALA A 319 -1.13 1.46 -42.49
CA ALA A 319 -1.19 0.88 -41.15
C ALA A 319 -0.41 1.74 -40.15
N THR A 320 -1.06 2.04 -39.02
CA THR A 320 -0.52 2.86 -37.93
C THR A 320 -0.61 2.09 -36.62
N SER A 321 0.48 2.14 -35.87
CA SER A 321 0.60 1.66 -34.49
C SER A 321 1.28 2.75 -33.67
N ASP A 322 0.68 3.22 -32.59
CA ASP A 322 1.25 4.30 -31.77
C ASP A 322 0.62 4.33 -30.36
N VAL A 323 1.22 5.13 -29.47
CA VAL A 323 0.71 5.38 -28.12
C VAL A 323 -0.01 6.72 -28.08
N VAL A 324 -1.20 6.76 -27.50
CA VAL A 324 -1.95 8.01 -27.26
C VAL A 324 -1.88 8.36 -25.79
N GLU A 325 -1.49 9.60 -25.50
CA GLU A 325 -1.58 10.18 -24.17
C GLU A 325 -2.71 11.22 -24.10
N ILE A 326 -3.54 11.12 -23.06
CA ILE A 326 -4.42 12.20 -22.60
C ILE A 326 -3.80 12.77 -21.32
N LEU A 327 -3.22 13.96 -21.44
CA LEU A 327 -2.52 14.65 -20.34
C LEU A 327 -3.44 14.92 -19.14
N SER A 328 -2.83 15.08 -17.96
CA SER A 328 -3.53 15.57 -16.77
C SER A 328 -4.24 16.89 -17.06
N GLY A 329 -5.44 17.06 -16.49
CA GLY A 329 -6.34 18.18 -16.72
C GLY A 329 -7.03 18.20 -18.09
N SER A 330 -6.66 17.31 -19.02
CA SER A 330 -7.27 17.23 -20.36
C SER A 330 -8.33 16.13 -20.42
N SER A 331 -9.45 16.43 -21.07
CA SER A 331 -10.56 15.47 -21.27
C SER A 331 -10.51 14.76 -22.61
N GLN A 332 -9.57 15.10 -23.50
CA GLN A 332 -9.50 14.52 -24.83
C GLN A 332 -8.09 14.58 -25.43
N SER A 333 -7.82 13.67 -26.37
CA SER A 333 -6.67 13.68 -27.26
C SER A 333 -7.08 13.17 -28.64
N ASN A 334 -6.30 13.50 -29.67
CA ASN A 334 -6.57 13.09 -31.04
C ASN A 334 -5.49 12.13 -31.53
N LEU A 335 -5.91 11.13 -32.31
CA LEU A 335 -5.01 10.25 -33.05
C LEU A 335 -5.38 10.28 -34.54
N THR A 336 -4.40 10.07 -35.41
CA THR A 336 -4.58 10.24 -36.85
C THR A 336 -4.06 9.06 -37.64
N VAL A 337 -4.83 8.60 -38.63
CA VAL A 337 -4.43 7.55 -39.57
C VAL A 337 -4.36 8.15 -40.98
N PRO A 338 -3.24 7.97 -41.72
CA PRO A 338 -3.16 8.42 -43.11
C PRO A 338 -4.00 7.50 -44.02
N ILE A 339 -4.96 8.07 -44.74
CA ILE A 339 -5.76 7.38 -45.76
C ILE A 339 -5.23 7.74 -47.16
N LEU A 340 -5.24 6.79 -48.10
CA LEU A 340 -4.54 6.89 -49.39
C LEU A 340 -5.54 7.19 -50.51
N GLY A 341 -5.41 8.37 -51.11
CA GLY A 341 -6.28 8.80 -52.20
C GLY A 341 -5.95 8.12 -53.52
N ASN A 342 -6.98 7.67 -54.23
CA ASN A 342 -6.85 7.05 -55.54
C ASN A 342 -8.05 7.36 -56.44
N ARG A 343 -7.93 7.07 -57.75
CA ARG A 343 -8.96 7.40 -58.75
C ARG A 343 -9.91 6.24 -59.07
N VAL A 344 -9.81 5.13 -58.32
CA VAL A 344 -10.68 3.97 -58.52
C VAL A 344 -12.00 4.25 -57.85
N LEU A 345 -13.10 4.19 -58.60
CA LEU A 345 -14.42 4.32 -58.01
C LEU A 345 -14.75 3.05 -57.22
N GLN A 346 -14.98 3.21 -55.92
CA GLN A 346 -15.32 2.15 -54.99
C GLN A 346 -16.53 2.57 -54.12
N SER A 347 -17.15 1.61 -53.44
CA SER A 347 -18.08 1.91 -52.34
C SER A 347 -17.29 2.35 -51.10
N ASP A 348 -17.96 2.97 -50.13
CA ASP A 348 -17.35 3.28 -48.83
C ASP A 348 -16.67 2.03 -48.24
N ARG A 349 -15.45 2.22 -47.74
CA ARG A 349 -14.61 1.17 -47.18
C ARG A 349 -14.40 1.42 -45.69
N GLN A 350 -14.07 0.37 -44.96
CA GLN A 350 -13.96 0.40 -43.50
C GLN A 350 -12.71 -0.32 -43.05
N PHE A 351 -12.05 0.24 -42.05
CA PHE A 351 -11.00 -0.41 -41.25
C PHE A 351 -11.31 -0.16 -39.78
N SER A 352 -10.64 -0.87 -38.87
CA SER A 352 -10.82 -0.68 -37.43
C SER A 352 -9.58 -0.11 -36.77
N VAL A 353 -9.78 0.61 -35.68
CA VAL A 353 -8.73 0.97 -34.73
C VAL A 353 -8.98 0.18 -33.45
N GLU A 354 -8.02 -0.65 -33.07
CA GLU A 354 -8.05 -1.46 -31.84
C GLU A 354 -7.21 -0.78 -30.77
N PHE A 355 -7.70 -0.76 -29.54
CA PHE A 355 -7.01 -0.14 -28.40
C PHE A 355 -6.57 -1.21 -27.41
N SER A 356 -5.38 -1.04 -26.82
CA SER A 356 -4.87 -1.94 -25.80
C SER A 356 -4.05 -1.21 -24.74
N ASN A 357 -3.65 -1.93 -23.68
CA ASN A 357 -2.76 -1.46 -22.61
C ASN A 357 -3.09 -0.06 -22.05
N PRO A 358 -4.30 0.19 -21.52
CA PRO A 358 -4.54 1.44 -20.82
C PRO A 358 -3.64 1.47 -19.57
N LEU A 359 -2.61 2.30 -19.56
CA LEU A 359 -1.72 2.48 -18.42
C LEU A 359 -1.98 3.87 -17.83
N GLN A 360 -2.18 3.95 -16.52
CA GLN A 360 -1.97 5.21 -15.81
C GLN A 360 -0.46 5.42 -15.74
N ASN A 361 0.02 6.50 -16.35
CA ASN A 361 1.37 6.95 -16.06
C ASN A 361 1.34 7.56 -14.65
N PRO A 362 2.29 7.24 -13.76
CA PRO A 362 2.39 7.93 -12.48
C PRO A 362 2.62 9.42 -12.77
N VAL A 363 1.68 10.26 -12.33
CA VAL A 363 1.79 11.71 -12.44
C VAL A 363 2.12 12.27 -11.07
N PHE A 364 3.19 13.06 -11.02
CA PHE A 364 3.47 13.88 -9.85
C PHE A 364 2.47 15.02 -9.77
N ALA A 365 1.91 15.24 -8.58
CA ALA A 365 1.14 16.45 -8.31
C ALA A 365 2.00 17.71 -8.56
N SER A 366 1.36 18.87 -8.72
CA SER A 366 2.07 20.15 -8.81
C SER A 366 3.04 20.32 -7.64
N GLU A 367 4.25 20.81 -7.93
CA GLU A 367 5.27 21.07 -6.92
C GLU A 367 4.73 21.98 -5.81
N GLN A 368 5.02 21.62 -4.56
CA GLN A 368 4.76 22.43 -3.39
C GLN A 368 6.10 22.81 -2.74
N THR A 369 6.22 24.08 -2.34
CA THR A 369 7.43 24.59 -1.67
C THR A 369 7.11 24.89 -0.22
N PHE A 370 7.92 24.35 0.69
CA PHE A 370 7.86 24.60 2.13
C PHE A 370 9.12 25.35 2.56
N GLN A 371 8.98 26.34 3.45
CA GLN A 371 10.16 27.00 4.02
C GLN A 371 10.77 26.13 5.11
N THR A 372 12.07 25.85 4.98
CA THR A 372 12.90 25.28 6.04
C THR A 372 13.35 26.38 7.00
N ALA A 373 13.71 26.01 8.23
CA ALA A 373 13.62 26.90 9.40
C ALA A 373 14.62 28.08 9.43
N LEU A 374 15.62 28.13 8.54
CA LEU A 374 16.68 29.15 8.56
C LEU A 374 16.81 29.86 7.22
N ALA A 375 16.42 31.14 7.20
CA ALA A 375 16.64 32.02 6.05
C ALA A 375 18.14 32.18 5.77
N GLY A 376 18.56 31.86 4.56
CA GLY A 376 19.97 31.95 4.12
C GLY A 376 20.78 30.66 4.30
N SER A 377 20.15 29.55 4.72
CA SER A 377 20.75 28.21 4.70
C SER A 377 20.38 27.45 3.43
N GLU A 378 21.20 26.48 3.04
CA GLU A 378 20.96 25.57 1.91
C GLU A 378 20.55 24.20 2.45
N THR A 379 19.30 23.80 2.19
CA THR A 379 18.84 22.44 2.50
C THR A 379 19.55 21.47 1.56
N SER A 380 20.40 20.61 2.14
CA SER A 380 21.29 19.72 1.39
C SER A 380 20.79 18.28 1.37
N TYR A 381 20.12 17.83 2.44
CA TYR A 381 19.60 16.47 2.58
C TYR A 381 18.23 16.46 3.22
N VAL A 382 17.44 15.44 2.90
CA VAL A 382 16.11 15.22 3.46
C VAL A 382 15.96 13.76 3.87
N ALA A 383 15.19 13.51 4.92
CA ALA A 383 14.72 12.18 5.28
C ALA A 383 13.26 12.29 5.72
N ILE A 384 12.49 11.23 5.47
CA ILE A 384 11.04 11.19 5.70
C ILE A 384 10.72 9.92 6.49
N GLY A 385 9.92 10.06 7.54
CA GLY A 385 9.52 8.95 8.39
C GLY A 385 8.65 9.44 9.55
N ASP A 386 7.80 8.56 10.09
CA ASP A 386 6.91 8.90 11.21
C ASP A 386 7.71 9.00 12.51
N LEU A 387 8.05 10.23 12.93
CA LEU A 387 8.91 10.47 14.08
C LEU A 387 8.12 10.62 15.39
N ASN A 388 6.81 10.82 15.31
CA ASN A 388 5.96 10.93 16.48
C ASN A 388 4.95 9.79 16.60
N GLY A 389 4.99 8.76 15.74
CA GLY A 389 4.10 7.61 15.78
C GLY A 389 2.63 7.96 15.52
N ASP A 390 2.33 9.07 14.83
CA ASP A 390 0.95 9.49 14.57
C ASP A 390 0.36 8.90 13.27
N GLY A 391 1.12 8.05 12.58
CA GLY A 391 0.75 7.39 11.33
C GLY A 391 1.02 8.23 10.09
N PHE A 392 1.58 9.44 10.24
CA PHE A 392 2.00 10.28 9.12
C PHE A 392 3.50 10.47 9.11
N ALA A 393 4.12 10.23 7.95
CA ALA A 393 5.55 10.49 7.81
C ALA A 393 5.86 11.99 7.97
N ASP A 394 6.79 12.30 8.87
CA ASP A 394 7.34 13.63 9.14
C ASP A 394 8.56 13.91 8.24
N LEU A 395 9.05 15.15 8.26
CA LEU A 395 10.17 15.59 7.43
C LEU A 395 11.35 16.05 8.30
N VAL A 396 12.52 15.46 8.07
CA VAL A 396 13.80 15.97 8.57
C VAL A 396 14.58 16.57 7.42
N THR A 397 15.17 17.74 7.63
CA THR A 397 16.04 18.40 6.65
C THR A 397 17.36 18.77 7.29
N ALA A 398 18.46 18.50 6.58
CA ALA A 398 19.79 18.96 6.94
C ALA A 398 20.09 20.26 6.19
N ASN A 399 20.50 21.28 6.93
CA ASN A 399 20.71 22.63 6.41
C ASN A 399 22.16 23.02 6.65
N ASN A 400 22.94 23.06 5.56
CA ASN A 400 24.31 23.54 5.59
C ASN A 400 24.30 25.04 5.38
N ASN A 401 24.85 25.80 6.33
CA ASN A 401 24.88 27.26 6.25
C ASN A 401 26.18 27.72 5.58
N SER A 402 26.08 28.20 4.34
CA SER A 402 27.23 28.71 3.58
C SER A 402 27.81 30.04 4.08
N THR A 403 27.20 30.66 5.11
CA THR A 403 27.58 31.99 5.64
C THR A 403 28.09 31.98 7.07
N THR A 404 27.75 30.98 7.89
CA THR A 404 28.19 30.91 9.29
C THR A 404 28.89 29.60 9.66
N ASP A 405 29.04 28.66 8.72
CA ASP A 405 29.64 27.32 8.91
C ASP A 405 29.04 26.52 10.08
N ILE A 406 27.79 26.82 10.47
CA ILE A 406 27.06 26.06 11.50
C ILE A 406 25.91 25.35 10.79
N PRO A 407 25.97 24.02 10.60
CA PRO A 407 24.85 23.28 10.07
C PRO A 407 23.78 23.05 11.14
N SER A 408 22.58 22.72 10.70
CA SER A 408 21.46 22.43 11.59
C SER A 408 20.51 21.41 10.98
N LEU A 409 19.80 20.70 11.83
CA LEU A 409 18.64 19.92 11.42
C LEU A 409 17.35 20.73 11.66
N SER A 410 16.39 20.57 10.76
CA SER A 410 15.02 21.03 10.95
C SER A 410 14.10 19.81 10.89
N VAL A 411 13.34 19.58 11.95
CA VAL A 411 12.33 18.52 12.04
C VAL A 411 10.94 19.15 11.95
N SER A 412 10.17 18.78 10.93
CA SER A 412 8.88 19.36 10.59
C SER A 412 7.79 18.30 10.68
N ARG A 413 6.83 18.53 11.57
CA ARG A 413 5.70 17.62 11.73
C ARG A 413 4.78 17.66 10.53
N ASN A 414 4.38 16.51 10.02
CA ASN A 414 3.33 16.41 9.03
C ASN A 414 1.97 16.68 9.68
N THR A 415 1.28 17.69 9.17
CA THR A 415 -0.04 18.14 9.62
C THR A 415 -1.10 17.96 8.54
N THR A 416 -0.76 17.22 7.49
CA THR A 416 -1.67 16.91 6.39
C THR A 416 -2.88 16.20 6.97
N SER A 417 -4.06 16.80 6.80
CA SER A 417 -5.30 16.13 7.14
C SER A 417 -5.38 14.79 6.43
N LEU A 418 -5.81 13.75 7.14
CA LEU A 418 -5.94 12.41 6.59
C LEU A 418 -6.78 12.39 5.31
N GLY A 419 -6.25 11.83 4.21
CA GLY A 419 -6.87 11.88 2.87
C GLY A 419 -6.70 13.22 2.12
N GLY A 420 -5.93 14.15 2.67
CA GLY A 420 -5.57 15.41 2.04
C GLY A 420 -4.70 15.20 0.79
N THR A 421 -4.99 15.96 -0.26
CA THR A 421 -4.28 15.86 -1.56
C THR A 421 -3.08 16.80 -1.66
N SER A 422 -2.68 17.42 -0.55
CA SER A 422 -1.61 18.42 -0.49
C SER A 422 -0.91 18.31 0.85
N ALA A 423 0.42 18.20 0.81
CA ALA A 423 1.21 18.08 2.03
C ALA A 423 1.15 19.39 2.83
N SER A 424 1.10 19.28 4.15
CA SER A 424 1.15 20.41 5.07
C SER A 424 2.11 20.08 6.19
N PHE A 425 3.09 20.93 6.44
CA PHE A 425 4.04 20.77 7.53
C PHE A 425 3.89 21.88 8.56
N GLY A 426 3.91 21.51 9.84
CA GLY A 426 3.97 22.44 10.95
C GLY A 426 5.31 23.18 11.00
N GLY A 427 5.44 24.12 11.94
CA GLY A 427 6.69 24.85 12.15
C GLY A 427 7.86 23.91 12.48
N ALA A 428 8.96 24.07 11.76
CA ALA A 428 10.16 23.26 11.94
C ALA A 428 10.83 23.52 13.30
N GLN A 429 11.10 22.47 14.06
CA GLN A 429 11.96 22.54 15.24
C GLN A 429 13.43 22.49 14.82
N ILE A 430 14.17 23.54 15.19
CA ILE A 430 15.60 23.67 14.87
C ILE A 430 16.43 22.93 15.91
N ARG A 431 17.33 22.08 15.43
CA ARG A 431 18.43 21.52 16.20
C ARG A 431 19.72 22.19 15.73
N ASN A 432 20.25 23.06 16.59
CA ASN A 432 21.60 23.59 16.39
C ASN A 432 22.57 22.49 16.79
N ASN A 433 23.31 21.98 15.83
CA ASN A 433 24.29 20.92 16.04
C ASN A 433 25.44 21.41 16.92
N THR A 434 26.04 20.49 17.68
CA THR A 434 27.32 20.72 18.36
C THR A 434 28.53 20.39 17.47
N GLU A 435 28.35 19.51 16.47
CA GLU A 435 29.22 19.03 15.37
C GLU A 435 28.26 18.36 14.34
N PRO A 436 28.54 18.12 13.03
CA PRO A 436 29.74 18.41 12.22
C PRO A 436 29.82 19.87 11.72
N ASP A 437 30.93 20.24 11.09
CA ASP A 437 31.09 21.47 10.29
C ASP A 437 30.14 21.50 9.06
N LEU A 438 29.87 20.33 8.45
CA LEU A 438 28.95 20.14 7.32
C LEU A 438 28.30 18.76 7.39
N ILE A 439 27.01 18.70 7.06
CA ILE A 439 26.24 17.45 6.98
C ILE A 439 26.29 16.92 5.54
N TYR A 440 26.66 15.65 5.38
CA TYR A 440 26.76 14.95 4.10
C TYR A 440 25.85 13.72 3.99
N GLY A 441 25.05 13.45 5.01
CA GLY A 441 23.93 12.54 4.82
C GLY A 441 22.96 12.58 5.99
N LEU A 442 21.79 12.00 5.74
CA LEU A 442 20.69 11.93 6.67
C LEU A 442 19.90 10.64 6.41
N ALA A 443 19.64 9.85 7.44
CA ALA A 443 18.75 8.69 7.38
C ALA A 443 17.92 8.57 8.66
N LEU A 444 16.83 7.81 8.57
CA LEU A 444 15.99 7.45 9.70
C LEU A 444 15.98 5.93 9.87
N SER A 445 16.21 5.47 11.09
CA SER A 445 16.12 4.05 11.46
C SER A 445 16.03 3.91 12.97
N ASP A 446 15.43 2.84 13.47
CA ASP A 446 15.37 2.54 14.90
C ASP A 446 16.70 1.91 15.36
N MET A 447 17.65 2.76 15.74
CA MET A 447 19.03 2.37 16.05
C MET A 447 19.17 1.73 17.43
N ASN A 448 18.18 1.91 18.31
CA ASN A 448 18.19 1.36 19.67
C ASN A 448 17.11 0.27 19.90
N LEU A 449 16.31 -0.05 18.89
CA LEU A 449 15.24 -1.05 18.90
C LEU A 449 14.12 -0.72 19.91
N ASP A 450 13.79 0.57 20.05
CA ASP A 450 12.74 1.04 20.95
C ASP A 450 11.37 1.28 20.28
N GLY A 451 11.28 0.99 18.99
CA GLY A 451 10.10 1.14 18.16
C GLY A 451 9.92 2.55 17.57
N ARG A 452 10.88 3.47 17.77
CA ARG A 452 10.85 4.82 17.19
C ARG A 452 11.99 5.01 16.20
N LEU A 453 11.70 5.72 15.12
CA LEU A 453 12.73 6.14 14.18
C LEU A 453 13.67 7.16 14.82
N ASP A 454 14.97 6.90 14.78
CA ASP A 454 16.04 7.80 15.19
C ASP A 454 16.64 8.53 13.99
N ILE A 455 17.34 9.64 14.26
CA ILE A 455 18.03 10.39 13.20
C ILE A 455 19.51 9.99 13.19
N VAL A 456 19.97 9.47 12.06
CA VAL A 456 21.39 9.21 11.80
C VAL A 456 21.93 10.33 10.92
N VAL A 457 23.07 10.90 11.29
CA VAL A 457 23.71 12.02 10.60
C VAL A 457 25.16 11.70 10.29
N GLY A 458 25.57 11.99 9.05
CA GLY A 458 26.93 11.82 8.56
C GLY A 458 27.62 13.17 8.33
N GLY A 459 28.86 13.27 8.78
CA GLY A 459 29.71 14.46 8.63
C GLY A 459 30.94 14.25 7.72
N VAL A 460 31.70 15.33 7.51
CA VAL A 460 32.88 15.37 6.62
C VAL A 460 34.06 14.58 7.15
N PHE A 461 34.29 14.58 8.46
CA PHE A 461 35.38 13.82 9.04
C PHE A 461 34.83 12.65 9.82
N GLY A 462 35.61 11.57 9.90
CA GLY A 462 35.16 10.33 10.48
C GLY A 462 34.74 10.40 11.95
N SER A 463 35.04 11.50 12.65
CA SER A 463 34.59 11.77 14.03
C SER A 463 33.22 12.45 14.13
N ASP A 464 32.63 12.87 13.01
CA ASP A 464 31.53 13.83 13.02
C ASP A 464 30.19 13.20 12.59
N CYS A 465 30.10 11.87 12.71
CA CYS A 465 28.85 11.12 12.56
C CYS A 465 28.20 10.94 13.92
N TYR A 466 26.87 11.01 13.98
CA TYR A 466 26.14 10.81 15.23
C TYR A 466 24.73 10.27 15.00
N VAL A 467 24.18 9.69 16.06
CA VAL A 467 22.77 9.31 16.17
C VAL A 467 22.10 10.20 17.20
N ALA A 468 20.92 10.71 16.87
CA ALA A 468 20.03 11.37 17.82
C ALA A 468 18.83 10.45 18.08
N PHE A 469 18.81 9.80 19.26
CA PHE A 469 17.74 8.86 19.61
C PHE A 469 16.46 9.59 19.93
N ASN A 470 15.37 9.16 19.30
CA ASN A 470 14.06 9.76 19.39
C ASN A 470 13.34 9.35 20.68
N GLU A 471 12.99 10.34 21.50
CA GLU A 471 12.19 10.18 22.72
C GLU A 471 10.81 10.83 22.57
N THR A 472 10.40 11.13 21.32
CA THR A 472 9.11 11.74 21.04
C THR A 472 8.01 10.77 21.42
N ALA A 473 7.13 11.22 22.33
CA ALA A 473 5.96 10.43 22.71
C ALA A 473 5.01 10.29 21.52
N ALA A 474 4.35 9.14 21.45
CA ALA A 474 3.39 8.83 20.40
C ALA A 474 2.28 9.91 20.29
N GLY A 475 1.99 10.42 19.10
CA GLY A 475 1.03 11.50 18.83
C GLY A 475 1.48 12.91 19.27
N ALA A 476 2.72 13.08 19.75
CA ALA A 476 3.17 14.38 20.26
C ALA A 476 3.21 15.45 19.16
N THR A 477 2.93 16.70 19.55
CA THR A 477 2.96 17.85 18.64
C THR A 477 4.34 18.53 18.58
N SER A 478 5.29 18.05 19.36
CA SER A 478 6.67 18.53 19.46
C SER A 478 7.61 17.35 19.60
N PHE A 479 8.74 17.38 18.92
CA PHE A 479 9.74 16.32 18.95
C PHE A 479 10.71 16.47 20.13
N SER A 480 11.13 15.33 20.68
CA SER A 480 12.12 15.21 21.75
C SER A 480 13.13 14.16 21.37
N PHE A 481 14.41 14.41 21.63
CA PHE A 481 15.45 13.41 21.39
C PHE A 481 16.54 13.57 22.45
N THR A 482 17.28 12.48 22.66
CA THR A 482 18.45 12.41 23.53
C THR A 482 19.58 13.35 23.09
N THR A 483 20.62 13.44 23.94
CA THR A 483 21.90 14.02 23.54
C THR A 483 22.55 13.15 22.45
N GLU A 484 23.15 13.81 21.46
CA GLU A 484 23.80 13.17 20.31
C GLU A 484 24.86 12.15 20.75
N GLN A 485 24.78 10.93 20.19
CA GLN A 485 25.78 9.89 20.38
C GLN A 485 26.65 9.79 19.13
N SER A 486 27.88 10.29 19.23
CA SER A 486 28.86 10.23 18.14
C SER A 486 29.38 8.81 17.92
N PHE A 487 29.64 8.48 16.67
CA PHE A 487 30.34 7.26 16.26
C PHE A 487 31.36 7.57 15.17
N SER A 488 32.31 6.66 14.97
CA SER A 488 33.32 6.84 13.93
C SER A 488 32.99 6.04 12.68
N ALA A 489 32.83 6.74 11.56
CA ALA A 489 32.63 6.13 10.25
C ALA A 489 33.63 6.73 9.25
N SER A 490 34.44 5.91 8.61
CA SER A 490 35.52 6.35 7.71
C SER A 490 36.62 7.18 8.38
N THR A 491 37.70 7.48 7.65
CA THR A 491 38.72 8.46 8.06
C THR A 491 38.72 9.72 7.20
N ILE A 492 37.93 9.75 6.10
CA ILE A 492 38.04 10.79 5.06
C ILE A 492 36.68 11.43 4.69
N GLY A 493 35.56 10.82 5.11
CA GLY A 493 34.23 11.44 5.11
C GLY A 493 33.11 10.55 4.59
N ALA A 494 31.96 10.57 5.28
CA ALA A 494 30.76 9.82 4.90
C ALA A 494 29.89 10.67 3.98
N PHE A 495 29.91 10.40 2.67
CA PHE A 495 29.21 11.22 1.67
C PHE A 495 27.77 10.76 1.39
N GLU A 496 27.54 9.48 1.62
CA GLU A 496 26.23 8.85 1.50
C GLU A 496 26.23 7.69 2.50
N PHE A 497 25.10 7.47 3.14
CA PHE A 497 24.93 6.31 3.99
C PHE A 497 23.55 5.69 3.85
N SER A 498 23.50 4.40 4.11
CA SER A 498 22.30 3.59 4.17
C SER A 498 22.29 2.87 5.50
N VAL A 499 21.10 2.69 6.07
CA VAL A 499 20.92 2.01 7.34
C VAL A 499 19.97 0.86 7.11
N ASP A 500 20.45 -0.36 7.37
CA ASP A 500 19.68 -1.59 7.25
C ASP A 500 20.40 -2.71 8.04
N ASP A 501 19.69 -3.76 8.43
CA ASP A 501 20.30 -4.93 9.07
C ASP A 501 20.89 -5.87 8.01
N ILE A 502 22.07 -5.51 7.50
CA ILE A 502 22.69 -6.23 6.38
C ILE A 502 23.17 -7.64 6.77
N ASN A 503 23.38 -7.86 8.08
CA ASN A 503 23.89 -9.13 8.59
C ASN A 503 22.81 -10.01 9.24
N GLN A 504 21.58 -9.49 9.37
CA GLN A 504 20.42 -10.14 9.97
C GLN A 504 20.59 -10.52 11.45
N ASP A 505 21.29 -9.71 12.24
CA ASP A 505 21.42 -9.92 13.69
C ASP A 505 20.35 -9.21 14.54
N GLY A 506 19.39 -8.57 13.86
CA GLY A 506 18.32 -7.81 14.46
C GLY A 506 18.71 -6.40 14.87
N LYS A 507 19.87 -5.89 14.44
CA LYS A 507 20.31 -4.51 14.68
C LYS A 507 20.62 -3.81 13.37
N PRO A 508 20.29 -2.51 13.24
CA PRO A 508 20.65 -1.78 12.04
C PRO A 508 22.17 -1.59 11.95
N ASP A 509 22.71 -1.88 10.77
CA ASP A 509 24.07 -1.56 10.38
C ASP A 509 24.09 -0.23 9.59
N VAL A 510 25.16 0.56 9.73
CA VAL A 510 25.32 1.83 9.00
C VAL A 510 26.39 1.65 7.92
N VAL A 511 25.97 1.56 6.68
CA VAL A 511 26.88 1.47 5.53
C VAL A 511 27.21 2.86 5.04
N VAL A 512 28.50 3.20 4.90
CA VAL A 512 28.97 4.51 4.44
C VAL A 512 29.82 4.42 3.17
N ALA A 513 29.59 5.34 2.24
CA ALA A 513 30.44 5.55 1.07
C ALA A 513 31.55 6.55 1.37
N ASP A 514 32.80 6.11 1.19
CA ASP A 514 34.00 6.91 1.46
C ASP A 514 34.40 7.75 0.25
N ILE A 515 34.20 9.07 0.32
CA ILE A 515 34.68 9.96 -0.73
C ILE A 515 36.21 10.06 -0.62
N ASN A 516 36.93 9.70 -1.69
CA ASN A 516 38.40 9.63 -1.80
C ASN A 516 39.07 8.30 -1.40
N SER A 517 38.32 7.22 -1.21
CA SER A 517 38.87 5.86 -1.24
C SER A 517 38.06 4.96 -2.17
N ASN A 518 38.58 3.76 -2.45
CA ASN A 518 37.83 2.70 -3.13
C ASN A 518 37.26 1.72 -2.09
N THR A 519 36.80 2.23 -0.95
CA THR A 519 36.28 1.43 0.17
C THR A 519 34.88 1.89 0.57
N ILE A 520 34.18 1.00 1.27
CA ILE A 520 32.97 1.30 2.02
C ILE A 520 33.26 1.00 3.49
N GLY A 521 32.64 1.75 4.40
CA GLY A 521 32.57 1.42 5.82
C GLY A 521 31.24 0.73 6.14
N VAL A 522 31.25 -0.17 7.11
CA VAL A 522 30.07 -0.76 7.76
C VAL A 522 30.30 -0.74 9.26
#